data_AF-E2CN40-F1
#
_entry.id   AF-E2CN40-F1
#
_cell.length_a   1.000
_cell.length_b   1.000
_cell.length_c   1.000
_cell.angle_alpha   90.00
_cell.angle_beta   90.00
_cell.angle_gamma   90.00
#
_symmetry.space_group_name_H-M   'P 1'
#
loop_
_entity.id
_entity.type
_entity.pdbx_description
1 polymer ?
#
loop_
_entity_poly.entity_id
_entity_poly.type
_entity_poly.pdbx_seq_one_letter_code
_entity_poly.pdbx_strand_id
1 'polypeptide(L)'
;MDDNAPSNSIVMVKAARERWRIGRKFPAGKDIAIAISDLTETQLKQLEDDPVLSLRFEKVSRAEPSAEPEPTPGAAAAHLEAALKAVFFELDPEKDLNKDGSPNLGELKKRLGRDVTKAEVTTALGSLSEDKRNELVAKWAPPKNDS
;
A
#
# COMPACT_ATOMS: atom_id res chain seq x y z
N MET A 1 -17.92 -36.71 0.35
CA MET A 1 -17.61 -36.38 1.76
C MET A 1 -16.27 -35.71 1.69
N ASP A 2 -16.30 -34.44 1.36
CA ASP A 2 -15.11 -33.66 1.05
C ASP A 2 -14.78 -32.89 2.31
N ASP A 3 -13.87 -33.46 3.11
CA ASP A 3 -13.24 -32.83 4.25
C ASP A 3 -12.27 -31.77 3.71
N ASN A 4 -12.80 -30.60 3.37
CA ASN A 4 -12.02 -29.42 3.01
C ASN A 4 -12.06 -28.46 4.20
N ALA A 5 -11.40 -28.86 5.28
CA ALA A 5 -11.23 -28.02 6.45
C ALA A 5 -10.38 -26.79 6.08
N PRO A 6 -10.87 -25.54 6.28
CA PRO A 6 -10.03 -24.36 6.09
C PRO A 6 -9.04 -24.26 7.26
N SER A 7 -7.89 -24.93 7.16
CA SER A 7 -6.84 -25.00 8.20
C SER A 7 -6.02 -23.71 8.39
N ASN A 8 -6.53 -22.56 7.94
CA ASN A 8 -5.85 -21.27 8.03
C ASN A 8 -6.69 -20.32 8.90
N SER A 9 -6.77 -20.61 10.20
CA SER A 9 -7.43 -19.73 11.16
C SER A 9 -6.38 -19.01 12.00
N ILE A 10 -6.52 -17.69 12.14
CA ILE A 10 -5.64 -16.86 12.98
C ILE A 10 -6.46 -16.35 14.16
N VAL A 11 -5.84 -16.33 15.33
CA VAL A 11 -6.37 -15.63 16.51
C VAL A 11 -5.56 -14.35 16.73
N MET A 12 -6.26 -13.22 16.73
CA MET A 12 -5.73 -11.92 17.11
C MET A 12 -5.90 -11.77 18.62
N VAL A 13 -4.78 -11.59 19.32
CA VAL A 13 -4.76 -11.47 20.78
C VAL A 13 -4.33 -10.06 21.15
N LYS A 14 -5.20 -9.34 21.87
CA LYS A 14 -4.92 -8.00 22.40
C LYS A 14 -4.95 -8.04 23.91
N ALA A 15 -3.91 -7.54 24.57
CA ALA A 15 -3.87 -7.47 26.02
C ALA A 15 -4.25 -6.06 26.50
N ALA A 16 -5.16 -5.95 27.48
CA ALA A 16 -5.52 -4.67 28.10
C ALA A 16 -4.35 -4.06 28.90
N ARG A 17 -3.48 -4.91 29.44
CA ARG A 17 -2.21 -4.57 30.11
C ARG A 17 -1.16 -5.62 29.77
N GLU A 18 0.11 -5.32 30.02
CA GLU A 18 1.19 -6.26 29.76
C GLU A 18 0.95 -7.62 30.44
N ARG A 19 1.05 -8.72 29.68
CA ARG A 19 0.71 -10.06 30.16
C ARG A 19 1.60 -11.13 29.52
N TRP A 20 2.01 -12.12 30.30
CA TRP A 20 2.72 -13.30 29.83
C TRP A 20 1.80 -14.53 29.82
N ARG A 21 1.64 -15.15 28.65
CA ARG A 21 0.88 -16.38 28.43
C ARG A 21 1.54 -17.22 27.36
N ILE A 22 1.34 -18.54 27.40
CA ILE A 22 1.84 -19.48 26.39
C ILE A 22 3.34 -19.33 26.05
N GLY A 23 4.16 -18.88 26.99
CA GLY A 23 5.60 -18.60 26.77
C GLY A 23 5.90 -17.33 25.97
N ARG A 24 4.89 -16.48 25.69
CA ARG A 24 5.00 -15.23 24.93
C ARG A 24 4.53 -14.03 25.77
N LYS A 25 5.20 -12.90 25.55
CA LYS A 25 4.82 -11.60 26.11
C LYS A 25 3.81 -10.89 25.20
N PHE A 26 2.68 -10.48 25.76
CA PHE A 26 1.65 -9.66 25.13
C PHE A 26 1.73 -8.24 25.70
N PRO A 27 2.22 -7.24 24.93
CA PRO A 27 2.26 -5.86 25.37
C PRO A 27 0.86 -5.25 25.40
N ALA A 28 0.66 -4.27 26.29
CA ALA A 28 -0.61 -3.57 26.44
C ALA A 28 -1.02 -2.84 25.15
N GLY A 29 -2.27 -3.00 24.73
CA GLY A 29 -2.87 -2.27 23.62
C GLY A 29 -2.44 -2.72 22.22
N LYS A 30 -1.47 -3.62 22.09
CA LYS A 30 -0.99 -4.14 20.82
C LYS A 30 -1.68 -5.46 20.46
N ASP A 31 -2.11 -5.55 19.21
CA ASP A 31 -2.67 -6.77 18.64
C ASP A 31 -1.54 -7.70 18.17
N ILE A 32 -1.60 -8.97 18.56
CA ILE A 32 -0.65 -10.02 18.16
C ILE A 32 -1.41 -11.12 17.42
N ALA A 33 -1.08 -11.31 16.15
CA ALA A 33 -1.57 -12.42 15.35
C ALA A 33 -0.85 -13.71 15.73
N ILE A 34 -1.60 -14.78 15.98
CA ILE A 34 -1.08 -16.13 16.18
C ILE A 34 -1.90 -17.09 15.33
N ALA A 35 -1.24 -17.89 14.49
CA ALA A 35 -1.95 -18.94 13.77
C ALA A 35 -2.42 -19.99 14.76
N ILE A 36 -3.70 -20.39 14.66
CA ILE A 36 -4.28 -21.40 15.56
C ILE A 36 -3.55 -22.74 15.39
N SER A 37 -3.04 -23.01 14.18
CA SER A 37 -2.22 -24.20 13.87
C SER A 37 -0.91 -24.28 14.66
N ASP A 38 -0.38 -23.15 15.15
CA ASP A 38 0.81 -23.09 16.02
C ASP A 38 0.48 -23.24 17.52
N LEU A 39 -0.81 -23.24 17.87
CA LEU A 39 -1.28 -23.35 19.24
C LEU A 39 -1.80 -24.77 19.52
N THR A 40 -1.36 -25.34 20.64
CA THR A 40 -2.03 -26.52 21.20
C THR A 40 -3.39 -26.13 21.76
N GLU A 41 -4.34 -27.08 21.83
CA GLU A 41 -5.67 -26.84 22.42
C GLU A 41 -5.58 -26.26 23.84
N THR A 42 -4.61 -26.72 24.63
CA THR A 42 -4.35 -26.19 25.97
C THR A 42 -3.88 -24.73 25.95
N GLN A 43 -3.02 -24.35 25.01
CA GLN A 43 -2.55 -22.97 24.86
C GLN A 43 -3.67 -22.05 24.38
N LEU A 44 -4.51 -22.51 23.45
CA LEU A 44 -5.66 -21.73 23.00
C LEU A 44 -6.61 -21.45 24.17
N LYS A 45 -6.95 -22.49 24.94
CA LYS A 45 -7.80 -22.37 26.12
C LYS A 45 -7.21 -21.46 27.20
N GLN A 46 -5.89 -21.47 27.38
CA GLN A 46 -5.20 -20.54 28.29
C GLN A 46 -5.29 -19.08 27.87
N LEU A 47 -5.39 -18.81 26.57
CA LEU A 47 -5.61 -17.47 26.07
C LEU A 47 -7.08 -17.06 26.26
N GLU A 48 -8.03 -17.95 25.95
CA GLU A 48 -9.48 -17.73 26.11
C GLU A 48 -9.89 -17.50 27.58
N ASP A 49 -9.25 -18.19 28.52
CA ASP A 49 -9.54 -18.09 29.96
C ASP A 49 -8.94 -16.82 30.61
N ASP A 50 -8.02 -16.11 29.93
CA ASP A 50 -7.37 -14.95 30.53
C ASP A 50 -8.24 -13.67 30.37
N PRO A 51 -8.78 -13.10 31.46
CA PRO A 51 -9.67 -11.94 31.39
C PRO A 51 -8.96 -10.65 30.97
N VAL A 52 -7.62 -10.64 30.92
CA VAL A 52 -6.83 -9.50 30.44
C VAL A 52 -6.68 -9.53 28.92
N LEU A 53 -6.88 -10.69 28.30
CA LEU A 53 -6.73 -10.89 26.87
C LEU A 53 -8.10 -10.79 26.19
N SER A 54 -8.14 -10.07 25.08
CA SER A 54 -9.24 -10.06 24.15
C SER A 54 -8.83 -10.84 22.92
N LEU A 55 -9.54 -11.94 22.66
CA LEU A 55 -9.29 -12.79 21.51
C LEU A 55 -10.30 -12.47 20.41
N ARG A 56 -9.82 -12.36 19.17
CA ARG A 56 -10.67 -12.29 17.98
C ARG A 56 -10.22 -13.35 17.00
N PHE A 57 -11.14 -14.22 16.61
CA PHE A 57 -10.88 -15.30 15.67
C PHE A 57 -11.20 -14.82 14.27
N GLU A 58 -10.17 -14.73 13.42
CA GLU A 58 -10.33 -14.45 12.01
C GLU A 58 -10.14 -15.74 11.24
N LYS A 59 -11.22 -16.19 10.59
CA LYS A 59 -11.08 -17.19 9.52
C LYS A 59 -10.32 -16.48 8.41
N VAL A 60 -9.11 -16.94 8.11
CA VAL A 60 -8.47 -16.59 6.83
C VAL A 60 -9.22 -17.40 5.77
N SER A 61 -10.43 -16.94 5.45
CA SER A 61 -10.91 -17.08 4.07
C SER A 61 -9.76 -16.57 3.23
N ARG A 62 -9.34 -17.34 2.23
CA ARG A 62 -8.42 -16.87 1.19
C ARG A 62 -9.10 -15.70 0.44
N ALA A 63 -9.24 -14.55 1.10
CA ALA A 63 -8.91 -13.29 0.49
C ALA A 63 -7.41 -13.35 0.35
N GLU A 64 -6.92 -13.07 -0.85
CA GLU A 64 -5.53 -12.71 -1.08
C GLU A 64 -5.01 -11.91 0.11
N PRO A 65 -3.77 -12.16 0.58
CA PRO A 65 -3.22 -11.39 1.66
C PRO A 65 -3.45 -9.92 1.31
N SER A 66 -4.18 -9.19 2.17
CA SER A 66 -3.94 -7.76 2.32
C SER A 66 -2.57 -7.61 2.93
N ALA A 67 -1.56 -8.00 2.15
CA ALA A 67 -0.29 -7.36 2.19
C ALA A 67 -0.62 -5.90 1.90
N GLU A 68 -0.23 -5.00 2.81
CA GLU A 68 0.41 -3.79 2.28
C GLU A 68 1.33 -4.28 1.18
N PRO A 69 1.11 -3.90 -0.10
CA PRO A 69 1.79 -4.56 -1.19
C PRO A 69 3.28 -4.41 -0.94
N GLU A 70 3.94 -5.49 -0.53
CA GLU A 70 5.37 -5.62 -0.70
C GLU A 70 5.56 -5.33 -2.18
N PRO A 71 6.27 -4.26 -2.55
CA PRO A 71 6.39 -3.89 -3.93
C PRO A 71 7.19 -5.01 -4.59
N THR A 72 6.50 -5.98 -5.19
CA THR A 72 7.10 -6.76 -6.27
C THR A 72 7.69 -5.74 -7.24
N PRO A 73 8.88 -5.98 -7.83
CA PRO A 73 9.53 -5.00 -8.69
C PRO A 73 8.59 -4.45 -9.78
N GLY A 74 7.61 -5.25 -10.22
CA GLY A 74 6.50 -4.83 -11.10
C GLY A 74 5.42 -3.96 -10.42
N ALA A 75 5.02 -4.25 -9.18
CA ALA A 75 4.07 -3.43 -8.42
C ALA A 75 4.67 -2.08 -8.00
N ALA A 76 5.96 -2.04 -7.62
CA ALA A 76 6.67 -0.79 -7.34
C ALA A 76 6.66 0.14 -8.57
N ALA A 77 6.94 -0.43 -9.75
CA ALA A 77 6.92 0.29 -11.02
C ALA A 77 5.50 0.75 -11.40
N ALA A 78 4.48 -0.09 -11.16
CA ALA A 78 3.08 0.27 -11.42
C ALA A 78 2.57 1.38 -10.48
N HIS A 79 2.91 1.33 -9.19
CA HIS A 79 2.59 2.38 -8.22
C HIS A 79 3.27 3.71 -8.58
N LEU A 80 4.52 3.64 -9.01
CA LEU A 80 5.28 4.79 -9.49
C LEU A 80 4.68 5.40 -10.74
N GLU A 81 4.27 4.57 -11.71
CA GLU A 81 3.61 5.03 -12.92
C GLU A 81 2.29 5.73 -12.59
N ALA A 82 1.48 5.15 -11.70
CA ALA A 82 0.23 5.75 -11.25
C ALA A 82 0.46 7.09 -10.52
N ALA A 83 1.47 7.16 -9.66
CA ALA A 83 1.82 8.39 -8.95
C ALA A 83 2.33 9.48 -9.91
N LEU A 84 3.16 9.13 -10.90
CA LEU A 84 3.59 10.07 -11.94
C LEU A 84 2.43 10.59 -12.76
N LYS A 85 1.52 9.70 -13.17
CA LYS A 85 0.31 10.07 -13.91
C LYS A 85 -0.53 11.08 -13.13
N ALA A 86 -0.76 10.85 -11.84
CA ALA A 86 -1.49 11.79 -10.98
C ALA A 86 -0.77 13.14 -10.90
N VAL A 87 0.53 13.12 -10.63
CA VAL A 87 1.34 14.34 -10.49
C VAL A 87 1.35 15.17 -11.78
N PHE A 88 1.36 14.55 -12.97
CA PHE A 88 1.30 15.28 -14.25
C PHE A 88 0.09 16.22 -14.35
N PHE A 89 -1.07 15.78 -13.86
CA PHE A 89 -2.28 16.59 -13.85
C PHE A 89 -2.28 17.66 -12.76
N GLU A 90 -1.38 17.58 -11.79
CA GLU A 90 -1.22 18.58 -10.74
C GLU A 90 -0.06 19.54 -10.99
N LEU A 91 0.75 19.30 -12.04
CA LEU A 91 1.86 20.18 -12.39
C LEU A 91 1.32 21.56 -12.80
N ASP A 92 2.01 22.59 -12.28
CA ASP A 92 1.84 23.97 -12.69
C ASP A 92 2.76 24.21 -13.91
N PRO A 93 2.19 24.59 -15.07
CA PRO A 93 2.97 24.75 -16.29
C PRO A 93 4.02 25.86 -16.22
N GLU A 94 3.87 26.84 -15.33
CA GLU A 94 4.80 27.96 -15.19
C GLU A 94 5.97 27.64 -14.24
N LYS A 95 5.79 26.66 -13.34
CA LYS A 95 6.75 26.37 -12.26
C LYS A 95 7.36 24.97 -12.32
N ASP A 96 6.58 23.98 -12.74
CA ASP A 96 6.97 22.57 -12.69
C ASP A 96 7.42 21.99 -14.03
N LEU A 97 7.29 22.75 -15.13
CA LEU A 97 7.74 22.35 -16.46
C LEU A 97 9.07 23.02 -16.83
N ASN A 98 9.83 22.34 -17.68
CA ASN A 98 10.99 22.90 -18.35
C ASN A 98 10.54 23.86 -19.47
N LYS A 99 11.50 24.65 -19.99
CA LYS A 99 11.23 25.58 -21.10
C LYS A 99 10.72 24.90 -22.37
N ASP A 100 10.99 23.61 -22.55
CA ASP A 100 10.48 22.80 -23.66
C ASP A 100 9.07 22.20 -23.40
N GLY A 101 8.46 22.47 -22.24
CA GLY A 101 7.14 21.98 -21.85
C GLY A 101 7.14 20.57 -21.24
N SER A 102 8.30 19.92 -21.11
CA SER A 102 8.41 18.64 -20.40
C SER A 102 8.42 18.80 -18.87
N PRO A 103 7.96 17.80 -18.10
CA PRO A 103 8.05 17.80 -16.64
C PRO A 103 9.48 17.96 -16.12
N ASN A 104 9.68 18.87 -15.16
CA ASN A 104 10.95 19.01 -14.49
C ASN A 104 11.17 17.85 -13.50
N LEU A 105 12.21 17.03 -13.73
CA LEU A 105 12.52 15.88 -12.87
C LEU A 105 12.80 16.26 -11.41
N GLY A 106 13.36 17.45 -11.18
CA GLY A 106 13.63 17.97 -9.84
C GLY A 106 12.36 18.29 -9.08
N GLU A 107 11.36 18.89 -9.74
CA GLU A 107 10.05 19.16 -9.13
C GLU A 107 9.24 17.88 -8.92
N LEU A 108 9.29 16.95 -9.88
CA LEU A 108 8.71 15.61 -9.71
C LEU A 108 9.29 14.88 -8.49
N LYS A 109 10.62 14.96 -8.30
CA LYS A 109 11.29 14.38 -7.13
C LYS A 109 10.80 14.99 -5.82
N LYS A 110 10.62 16.31 -5.76
CA LYS A 110 10.10 16.99 -4.57
C LYS A 110 8.67 16.55 -4.25
N ARG A 111 7.81 16.43 -5.25
CA ARG A 111 6.40 16.03 -5.07
C ARG A 111 6.24 14.56 -4.69
N LEU A 112 7.04 13.68 -5.29
CA LEU A 112 6.97 12.24 -5.05
C LEU A 112 7.82 11.77 -3.86
N GLY A 113 8.73 12.62 -3.36
CA GLY A 113 9.65 12.26 -2.27
C GLY A 113 10.70 11.22 -2.65
N ARG A 114 10.91 10.98 -3.96
CA ARG A 114 11.82 9.97 -4.50
C ARG A 114 12.43 10.42 -5.82
N ASP A 115 13.62 9.92 -6.13
CA ASP A 115 14.23 10.14 -7.44
C ASP A 115 13.38 9.51 -8.56
N VAL A 116 13.27 10.25 -9.66
CA VAL A 116 12.56 9.83 -10.88
C VAL A 116 13.49 10.03 -12.07
N THR A 117 13.57 9.02 -12.91
CA THR A 117 14.37 9.06 -14.14
C THR A 117 13.54 9.53 -15.34
N LYS A 118 14.23 10.06 -16.35
CA LYS A 118 13.58 10.45 -17.62
C LYS A 118 12.87 9.27 -18.30
N ALA A 119 13.40 8.06 -18.14
CA ALA A 119 12.80 6.85 -18.68
C ALA A 119 11.44 6.56 -18.02
N GLU A 120 11.37 6.63 -16.69
CA GLU A 120 10.11 6.46 -15.94
C GLU A 120 9.05 7.49 -16.33
N VAL A 121 9.45 8.76 -16.50
CA VAL A 121 8.54 9.82 -16.96
C VAL A 121 8.03 9.54 -18.37
N THR A 122 8.92 9.16 -19.28
CA THR A 122 8.55 8.84 -20.67
C THR A 122 7.61 7.64 -20.73
N THR A 123 7.88 6.60 -19.95
CA THR A 123 7.00 5.43 -19.83
C THR A 123 5.65 5.84 -19.28
N ALA A 124 5.59 6.60 -18.18
CA ALA A 124 4.33 7.03 -17.58
C ALA A 124 3.48 7.89 -18.51
N LEU A 125 4.11 8.80 -19.27
CA LEU A 125 3.45 9.59 -20.32
C LEU A 125 2.99 8.73 -21.49
N GLY A 126 3.78 7.74 -21.92
CA GLY A 126 3.43 6.81 -22.98
C GLY A 126 2.29 5.86 -22.61
N SER A 127 2.19 5.51 -21.32
CA SER A 127 1.13 4.67 -20.75
C SER A 127 -0.17 5.43 -20.46
N LEU A 128 -0.27 6.73 -20.78
CA LEU A 128 -1.52 7.48 -20.72
C LEU A 128 -2.35 7.25 -21.98
N SER A 129 -3.67 7.16 -21.82
CA SER A 129 -4.62 7.20 -22.93
C SER A 129 -4.45 8.48 -23.75
N GLU A 130 -4.81 8.42 -25.03
CA GLU A 130 -4.70 9.57 -25.94
C GLU A 130 -5.44 10.80 -25.41
N ASP A 131 -6.67 10.63 -24.90
CA ASP A 131 -7.45 11.71 -24.29
C ASP A 131 -6.70 12.40 -23.13
N LYS A 132 -6.07 11.60 -22.27
CA LYS A 132 -5.33 12.09 -21.10
C LYS A 132 -4.04 12.79 -21.50
N ARG A 133 -3.35 12.32 -22.55
CA ARG A 133 -2.20 13.03 -23.11
C ARG A 133 -2.61 14.35 -23.75
N ASN A 134 -3.71 14.39 -24.51
CA ASN A 134 -4.23 15.61 -25.10
C ASN A 134 -4.65 16.63 -24.03
N GLU A 135 -5.25 16.17 -22.93
CA GLU A 135 -5.58 17.01 -21.77
C GLU A 135 -4.33 17.60 -21.11
N LEU A 136 -3.28 16.79 -20.90
CA LEU A 136 -1.99 17.30 -20.39
C LEU A 136 -1.34 18.28 -21.35
N VAL A 137 -1.32 17.98 -22.66
CA VAL A 137 -0.77 18.88 -23.67
C VAL A 137 -1.55 20.19 -23.71
N ALA A 138 -2.87 20.16 -23.59
CA ALA A 138 -3.69 21.37 -23.55
C ALA A 138 -3.46 22.18 -22.27
N LYS A 139 -3.25 21.51 -21.13
CA LYS A 139 -2.95 22.15 -19.84
C LYS A 139 -1.53 22.73 -19.79
N TRP A 140 -0.57 22.05 -20.41
CA TRP A 140 0.84 22.44 -20.48
C TRP A 140 1.15 23.36 -21.66
N ALA A 141 0.23 23.45 -22.62
CA ALA A 141 0.32 24.45 -23.66
C ALA A 141 0.34 25.82 -22.98
N PRO A 142 1.28 26.70 -23.38
CA PRO A 142 1.26 28.08 -22.88
C PRO A 142 -0.11 28.70 -23.22
N PRO A 143 -0.63 29.60 -22.37
CA PRO A 143 -1.85 30.30 -22.71
C PRO A 143 -1.66 30.93 -24.08
N LYS A 144 -2.54 30.59 -25.03
CA LYS A 144 -2.60 31.34 -26.28
C LYS A 144 -2.93 32.77 -25.89
N ASN A 145 -1.93 33.64 -25.95
CA ASN A 145 -2.18 35.05 -26.16
C ASN A 145 -2.92 35.12 -27.50
N ASP A 146 -4.24 35.18 -27.45
CA ASP A 146 -5.04 35.71 -28.55
C ASP A 146 -4.62 37.19 -28.65
N SER A 147 -3.70 37.47 -29.58
CA SER A 147 -3.29 38.82 -29.99
C SER A 147 -4.13 39.25 -31.17
#